data_AF-A0A1P9WYS8-F1
#
_entry.id   AF-A0A1P9WYS8-F1
#
_cell.length_a   1.000
_cell.length_b   1.000
_cell.length_c   1.000
_cell.angle_alpha   90.00
_cell.angle_beta   90.00
_cell.angle_gamma   90.00
#
_symmetry.space_group_name_H-M   'P 1'
#
loop_
_entity.id
_entity.type
_entity.pdbx_description
1 polymer ?
#
loop_
_entity_poly.entity_id
_entity_poly.type
_entity_poly.pdbx_seq_one_letter_code
_entity_poly.pdbx_strand_id
1 'polypeptide(L)'
;MPGIGDNIRTFARNRRGQQVGNGECWTLVETALRNAGARTSNDIMGADNVTEDADYVWGEEVNAADARPGDIVQFRDYRYDLSSETSTEWQERPHHTAIIDTINSDGTIQVFESNVGGSRRVQRNRLFLRSGSVGNSSVTVTGRIWVYRPQAK
;
A
#
# COMPACT_ATOMS: atom_id res chain seq x y z
N MET A 1 23.34 -3.92 6.82
CA MET A 1 22.07 -3.95 7.59
C MET A 1 20.92 -3.92 6.59
N PRO A 2 19.77 -4.56 6.86
CA PRO A 2 18.60 -4.43 5.99
C PRO A 2 18.21 -2.95 5.86
N GLY A 3 17.75 -2.55 4.66
CA GLY A 3 17.30 -1.18 4.43
C GLY A 3 15.98 -0.88 5.17
N ILE A 4 15.62 0.40 5.28
CA ILE A 4 14.35 0.83 5.89
C ILE A 4 13.15 0.10 5.28
N GLY A 5 13.08 0.02 3.95
CA GLY A 5 12.02 -0.71 3.24
C GLY A 5 11.94 -2.20 3.60
N ASP A 6 13.08 -2.86 3.82
CA ASP A 6 13.13 -4.26 4.23
C ASP A 6 12.54 -4.43 5.64
N ASN A 7 12.83 -3.51 6.56
CA ASN A 7 12.30 -3.53 7.92
C ASN A 7 10.78 -3.32 7.94
N ILE A 8 10.28 -2.37 7.14
CA ILE A 8 8.85 -2.07 7.00
C ILE A 8 8.09 -3.29 6.49
N ARG A 9 8.53 -3.90 5.38
CA ARG A 9 7.83 -5.09 4.85
C ARG A 9 7.96 -6.29 5.79
N THR A 10 9.09 -6.45 6.47
CA THR A 10 9.30 -7.55 7.44
C THR A 10 8.35 -7.41 8.62
N PHE A 11 8.16 -6.18 9.13
CA PHE A 11 7.16 -5.89 10.14
C PHE A 11 5.77 -6.33 9.67
N ALA A 12 5.35 -5.91 8.46
CA ALA A 12 4.04 -6.24 7.93
C ALA A 12 3.84 -7.76 7.74
N ARG A 13 4.85 -8.47 7.21
CA ARG A 13 4.86 -9.94 7.08
C ARG A 13 4.62 -10.64 8.41
N ASN A 14 5.35 -10.22 9.45
CA ASN A 14 5.27 -10.81 10.78
C ASN A 14 3.93 -10.56 11.48
N ARG A 15 3.16 -9.56 11.00
CA ARG A 15 1.82 -9.23 11.51
C ARG A 15 0.68 -9.81 10.69
N ARG A 16 0.96 -10.57 9.63
CA ARG A 16 -0.09 -11.20 8.80
C ARG A 16 -1.07 -12.00 9.68
N GLY A 17 -2.37 -11.75 9.50
CA GLY A 17 -3.45 -12.37 10.25
C GLY A 17 -3.71 -11.78 11.64
N GLN A 18 -2.89 -10.82 12.08
CA GLN A 18 -3.04 -10.12 13.36
C GLN A 18 -3.66 -8.73 13.14
N GLN A 19 -4.30 -8.20 14.17
CA GLN A 19 -4.72 -6.79 14.19
C GLN A 19 -3.57 -5.93 14.74
N VAL A 20 -3.23 -4.84 14.05
CA VAL A 20 -2.23 -3.86 14.49
C VAL A 20 -2.96 -2.62 14.98
N GLY A 21 -2.79 -2.27 16.26
CA GLY A 21 -3.49 -1.15 16.89
C GLY A 21 -5.02 -1.26 16.74
N ASN A 22 -5.66 -0.20 16.27
CA ASN A 22 -7.11 -0.17 15.98
C ASN A 22 -7.51 -0.93 14.69
N GLY A 23 -6.53 -1.50 13.97
CA GLY A 23 -6.77 -2.28 12.75
C GLY A 23 -7.03 -1.45 11.50
N GLU A 24 -6.84 -0.13 11.56
CA GLU A 24 -6.93 0.75 10.39
C GLU A 24 -5.72 0.59 9.46
N CYS A 25 -5.92 0.85 8.16
CA CYS A 25 -4.85 0.81 7.16
C CYS A 25 -3.73 1.80 7.51
N TRP A 26 -4.10 3.03 7.89
CA TRP A 26 -3.18 4.07 8.35
C TRP A 26 -2.33 3.59 9.53
N THR A 27 -2.96 2.97 10.54
CA THR A 27 -2.27 2.51 11.75
C THR A 27 -1.24 1.42 11.45
N LEU A 28 -1.50 0.54 10.49
CA LEU A 28 -0.52 -0.46 10.05
C LEU A 28 0.74 0.22 9.51
N VAL A 29 0.57 1.16 8.57
CA VAL A 29 1.67 1.87 7.91
C VAL A 29 2.45 2.73 8.90
N GLU A 30 1.74 3.53 9.70
CA GLU A 30 2.32 4.38 10.74
C GLU A 30 3.18 3.57 11.73
N THR A 31 2.67 2.42 12.17
CA THR A 31 3.38 1.53 13.11
C THR A 31 4.61 0.88 12.46
N ALA A 32 4.50 0.47 11.20
CA ALA A 32 5.60 -0.15 10.45
C ALA A 32 6.74 0.85 10.23
N LEU A 33 6.43 2.09 9.83
CA LEU A 33 7.40 3.17 9.66
C LEU A 33 8.12 3.47 10.97
N ARG A 34 7.37 3.62 12.08
CA ARG A 34 7.95 3.84 13.40
C ARG A 34 8.88 2.70 13.83
N ASN A 35 8.51 1.44 13.59
CA ASN A 35 9.36 0.28 13.90
C ASN A 35 10.65 0.26 13.07
N ALA A 36 10.60 0.76 11.84
CA ALA A 36 11.74 0.81 10.93
C ALA A 36 12.65 2.02 11.15
N GLY A 37 12.32 2.94 12.07
CA GLY A 37 13.05 4.19 12.25
C GLY A 37 12.86 5.18 11.11
N ALA A 38 11.75 5.08 10.37
CA ALA A 38 11.39 6.00 9.32
C ALA A 38 10.51 7.15 9.86
N ARG A 39 10.50 8.27 9.14
CA ARG A 39 9.51 9.34 9.33
C ARG A 39 8.12 8.80 9.00
N THR A 40 7.16 9.11 9.86
CA THR A 40 5.77 8.73 9.68
C THR A 40 4.93 9.85 9.05
N SER A 41 3.65 9.59 8.74
CA SER A 41 2.76 10.65 8.23
C SER A 41 2.60 11.78 9.23
N ASN A 42 2.52 11.46 10.53
CA ASN A 42 2.53 12.46 11.60
C ASN A 42 3.83 13.28 11.66
N ASP A 43 4.99 12.65 11.41
CA ASP A 43 6.28 13.36 11.42
C ASP A 43 6.40 14.32 10.22
N ILE A 44 5.82 13.96 9.06
CA ILE A 44 5.96 14.71 7.80
C ILE A 44 4.93 15.84 7.70
N MET A 45 3.67 15.52 8.00
CA MET A 45 2.55 16.46 7.85
C MET A 45 2.33 17.29 9.11
N GLY A 46 2.84 16.84 10.26
CA GLY A 46 2.43 17.33 11.57
C GLY A 46 1.11 16.67 11.99
N ALA A 47 1.03 16.22 13.25
CA ALA A 47 -0.09 15.42 13.74
C ALA A 47 -1.46 16.10 13.57
N ASP A 48 -1.52 17.43 13.67
CA ASP A 48 -2.76 18.19 13.49
C ASP A 48 -3.30 18.16 12.05
N ASN A 49 -2.45 17.83 11.07
CA ASN A 49 -2.82 17.73 9.66
C ASN A 49 -3.14 16.29 9.22
N VAL A 50 -2.99 15.29 10.09
CA VAL A 50 -3.32 13.89 9.81
C VAL A 50 -4.74 13.60 10.29
N THR A 51 -5.71 13.76 9.38
CA THR A 51 -7.14 13.52 9.64
C THR A 51 -7.62 12.24 8.92
N GLU A 52 -8.85 11.80 9.20
CA GLU A 52 -9.44 10.61 8.56
C GLU A 52 -9.53 10.72 7.03
N ASP A 53 -9.73 11.93 6.51
CA ASP A 53 -9.88 12.21 5.07
C ASP A 53 -8.63 12.81 4.40
N ALA A 54 -7.54 13.00 5.15
CA ALA A 54 -6.31 13.57 4.61
C ALA A 54 -5.60 12.61 3.65
N ASP A 55 -5.17 13.12 2.49
CA ASP A 55 -4.27 12.37 1.61
C ASP A 55 -2.88 12.31 2.26
N TYR A 56 -2.55 11.16 2.87
CA TYR A 56 -1.34 11.04 3.70
C TYR A 56 -0.05 11.06 2.87
N VAL A 57 0.98 11.70 3.42
CA VAL A 57 2.35 11.68 2.92
C VAL A 57 3.19 10.72 3.76
N TRP A 58 3.82 9.75 3.12
CA TRP A 58 4.57 8.68 3.79
C TRP A 58 6.09 8.73 3.56
N GLY A 59 6.56 9.73 2.83
CA GLY A 59 7.97 9.89 2.48
C GLY A 59 8.13 10.76 1.24
N GLU A 60 9.17 10.47 0.47
CA GLU A 60 9.39 11.10 -0.84
C GLU A 60 8.49 10.44 -1.87
N GLU A 61 7.68 11.20 -2.59
CA GLU A 61 6.87 10.66 -3.67
C GLU A 61 7.77 10.19 -4.82
N VAL A 62 7.51 8.98 -5.33
CA VAL A 62 8.22 8.39 -6.46
C VAL A 62 7.23 8.00 -7.54
N ASN A 63 7.71 7.94 -8.78
CA ASN A 63 6.89 7.42 -9.87
C ASN A 63 6.51 5.96 -9.58
N ALA A 64 5.27 5.57 -9.88
CA ALA A 64 4.81 4.20 -9.70
C ALA A 64 5.65 3.16 -10.47
N ALA A 65 6.25 3.54 -11.61
CA ALA A 65 7.17 2.69 -12.35
C ALA A 65 8.50 2.43 -11.61
N ASP A 66 8.88 3.33 -10.68
CA ASP A 66 10.09 3.25 -9.87
C ASP A 66 9.82 2.69 -8.46
N ALA A 67 8.60 2.18 -8.22
CA ALA A 67 8.21 1.56 -6.97
C ALA A 67 9.13 0.38 -6.62
N ARG A 68 9.35 0.17 -5.33
CA ARG A 68 10.19 -0.90 -4.79
C ARG A 68 9.51 -1.59 -3.61
N PRO A 69 9.87 -2.86 -3.31
CA PRO A 69 9.49 -3.49 -2.05
C PRO A 69 9.85 -2.63 -0.84
N GLY A 70 8.88 -2.39 0.04
CA GLY A 70 8.99 -1.53 1.21
C GLY A 70 8.51 -0.09 0.99
N ASP A 71 8.24 0.33 -0.25
CA ASP A 71 7.53 1.59 -0.51
C ASP A 71 6.06 1.50 -0.02
N ILE A 72 5.48 2.66 0.27
CA ILE A 72 4.09 2.79 0.70
C ILE A 72 3.24 3.26 -0.47
N VAL A 73 2.07 2.67 -0.67
CA VAL A 73 1.10 3.13 -1.67
C VAL A 73 -0.14 3.71 -0.99
N GLN A 74 -0.50 4.93 -1.38
CA GLN A 74 -1.73 5.62 -1.00
C GLN A 74 -2.70 5.59 -2.18
N PHE A 75 -3.98 5.39 -1.89
CA PHE A 75 -5.06 5.34 -2.85
C PHE A 75 -6.16 6.36 -2.50
N ARG A 76 -6.71 6.99 -3.53
CA ARG A 76 -8.02 7.65 -3.46
C ARG A 76 -8.87 7.25 -4.66
N ASP A 77 -10.11 6.85 -4.42
CA ASP A 77 -11.07 6.41 -5.44
C ASP A 77 -10.50 5.33 -6.36
N TYR A 78 -9.59 4.51 -5.82
CA TYR A 78 -8.89 3.48 -6.59
C TYR A 78 -9.82 2.32 -6.88
N ARG A 79 -9.77 1.87 -8.12
CA ARG A 79 -10.39 0.64 -8.57
C ARG A 79 -9.51 -0.01 -9.61
N TYR A 80 -9.47 -1.34 -9.60
CA TYR A 80 -9.05 -2.07 -10.79
C TYR A 80 -10.15 -3.02 -11.25
N ASP A 81 -10.24 -3.18 -12.57
CA ASP A 81 -11.01 -4.22 -13.23
C ASP A 81 -10.04 -5.09 -14.03
N LEU A 82 -10.03 -6.39 -13.75
CA LEU A 82 -9.27 -7.42 -14.43
C LEU A 82 -10.25 -8.26 -15.25
N SER A 83 -10.17 -8.19 -16.57
CA SER A 83 -11.04 -8.92 -17.48
C SER A 83 -10.25 -9.89 -18.35
N SER A 84 -10.77 -11.10 -18.50
CA SER A 84 -10.35 -12.10 -19.48
C SER A 84 -11.56 -12.52 -20.33
N GLU A 85 -11.36 -13.38 -21.32
CA GLU A 85 -12.47 -13.96 -22.10
C GLU A 85 -13.49 -14.70 -21.21
N THR A 86 -13.05 -15.23 -20.06
CA THR A 86 -13.86 -16.13 -19.22
C THR A 86 -14.19 -15.58 -17.83
N SER A 87 -13.61 -14.45 -17.42
CA SER A 87 -13.75 -13.95 -16.06
C SER A 87 -13.57 -12.44 -15.94
N THR A 88 -14.29 -11.83 -15.00
CA THR A 88 -14.05 -10.46 -14.54
C THR A 88 -13.85 -10.46 -13.03
N GLU A 89 -12.75 -9.88 -12.57
CA GLU A 89 -12.44 -9.61 -11.16
C GLU A 89 -12.28 -8.09 -10.99
N TRP A 90 -12.74 -7.53 -9.87
CA TRP A 90 -12.46 -6.14 -9.54
C TRP A 90 -12.28 -5.96 -8.04
N GLN A 91 -11.52 -4.93 -7.65
CA GLN A 91 -11.44 -4.48 -6.26
C GLN A 91 -11.31 -2.95 -6.17
N GLU A 92 -11.74 -2.40 -5.05
CA GLU A 92 -11.73 -0.95 -4.79
C GLU A 92 -11.01 -0.59 -3.49
N ARG A 93 -10.46 0.63 -3.44
CA ARG A 93 -9.87 1.28 -2.27
C ARG A 93 -10.27 2.77 -2.28
N PRO A 94 -11.37 3.16 -1.59
CA PRO A 94 -11.88 4.54 -1.63
C PRO A 94 -10.91 5.58 -1.04
N HIS A 95 -10.36 5.30 0.14
CA HIS A 95 -9.27 6.06 0.75
C HIS A 95 -8.45 5.06 1.58
N HIS A 96 -7.26 4.69 1.10
CA HIS A 96 -6.55 3.55 1.66
C HIS A 96 -5.05 3.66 1.51
N THR A 97 -4.31 2.96 2.37
CA THR A 97 -2.86 2.86 2.26
C THR A 97 -2.39 1.43 2.51
N ALA A 98 -1.30 1.03 1.86
CA ALA A 98 -0.74 -0.30 1.95
C ALA A 98 0.79 -0.30 1.82
N ILE A 99 1.43 -1.36 2.31
CA ILE A 99 2.87 -1.58 2.21
C ILE A 99 3.16 -2.49 1.02
N ILE A 100 3.98 -2.07 0.06
CA ILE A 100 4.40 -2.92 -1.06
C ILE A 100 5.35 -4.00 -0.54
N ASP A 101 4.95 -5.25 -0.69
CA ASP A 101 5.74 -6.39 -0.27
C ASP A 101 6.65 -6.93 -1.38
N THR A 102 6.09 -7.12 -2.57
CA THR A 102 6.79 -7.58 -3.76
C THR A 102 6.21 -6.93 -5.00
N ILE A 103 7.07 -6.73 -6.01
CA ILE A 103 6.67 -6.35 -7.36
C ILE A 103 7.03 -7.53 -8.26
N ASN A 104 6.03 -8.10 -8.90
CA ASN A 104 6.19 -9.26 -9.76
C ASN A 104 6.60 -8.80 -11.17
N SER A 105 7.22 -9.70 -11.93
CA SER A 105 7.69 -9.42 -13.30
C SER A 105 6.57 -9.09 -14.28
N ASP A 106 5.34 -9.50 -13.98
CA ASP A 106 4.14 -9.18 -14.76
C ASP A 106 3.56 -7.79 -14.44
N GLY A 107 4.21 -7.02 -13.55
CA GLY A 107 3.77 -5.69 -13.13
C GLY A 107 2.71 -5.68 -12.03
N THR A 108 2.30 -6.84 -11.52
CA THR A 108 1.44 -6.91 -10.32
C THR A 108 2.24 -6.62 -9.06
N ILE A 109 1.58 -6.03 -8.07
CA ILE A 109 2.17 -5.85 -6.73
C ILE A 109 1.44 -6.72 -5.71
N GLN A 110 2.21 -7.29 -4.80
CA GLN A 110 1.66 -7.84 -3.56
C GLN A 110 1.83 -6.79 -2.48
N VAL A 111 0.76 -6.50 -1.75
CA VAL A 111 0.78 -5.56 -0.64
C VAL A 111 0.36 -6.22 0.66
N PHE A 112 0.78 -5.62 1.77
CA PHE A 112 0.16 -5.85 3.07
C PHE A 112 -0.68 -4.63 3.47
N GLU A 113 -1.93 -4.89 3.84
CA GLU A 113 -2.92 -3.88 4.21
C GLU A 113 -3.87 -4.41 5.29
N SER A 114 -4.55 -3.51 5.98
CA SER A 114 -5.56 -3.80 7.01
C SER A 114 -6.83 -3.02 6.69
N ASN A 115 -7.95 -3.38 7.31
CA ASN A 115 -9.26 -2.77 7.07
C ASN A 115 -9.71 -2.90 5.60
N VAL A 116 -9.56 -4.10 5.03
CA VAL A 116 -10.06 -4.45 3.69
C VAL A 116 -11.15 -5.50 3.84
N GLY A 117 -12.26 -5.31 3.13
CA GLY A 117 -13.40 -6.23 3.16
C GLY A 117 -14.04 -6.38 4.55
N GLY A 118 -13.97 -5.33 5.38
CA GLY A 118 -14.47 -5.35 6.77
C GLY A 118 -13.55 -6.05 7.78
N SER A 119 -12.39 -6.55 7.37
CA SER A 119 -11.43 -7.22 8.26
C SER A 119 -10.34 -6.28 8.75
N ARG A 120 -10.22 -6.15 10.07
CA ARG A 120 -9.20 -5.35 10.79
C ARG A 120 -7.84 -6.03 10.92
N ARG A 121 -7.69 -7.22 10.33
CA ARG A 121 -6.44 -7.99 10.37
C ARG A 121 -5.58 -7.66 9.14
N VAL A 122 -4.27 -7.70 9.32
CA VAL A 122 -3.30 -7.56 8.23
C VAL A 122 -3.48 -8.71 7.25
N GLN A 123 -3.74 -8.37 5.99
CA GLN A 123 -3.96 -9.28 4.88
C GLN A 123 -2.94 -9.01 3.78
N ARG A 124 -2.66 -10.05 2.98
CA ARG A 124 -1.87 -9.91 1.76
C ARG A 124 -2.83 -9.92 0.58
N ASN A 125 -2.77 -8.90 -0.26
CA ASN A 125 -3.59 -8.79 -1.47
C ASN A 125 -2.74 -8.45 -2.68
N ARG A 126 -3.27 -8.79 -3.86
CA ARG A 126 -2.71 -8.43 -5.16
C ARG A 126 -3.41 -7.17 -5.67
N LEU A 127 -2.62 -6.18 -6.08
CA LEU A 127 -3.11 -4.92 -6.66
C LEU A 127 -2.31 -4.56 -7.93
N PHE A 128 -2.75 -3.50 -8.61
CA PHE A 128 -2.15 -2.99 -9.83
C PHE A 128 -1.89 -1.49 -9.68
N LEU A 129 -0.72 -1.01 -10.10
CA LEU A 129 -0.39 0.42 -10.06
C LEU A 129 -0.74 1.15 -11.37
N ARG A 130 -1.10 0.40 -12.43
CA ARG A 130 -1.40 0.95 -13.76
C ARG A 130 -2.25 -0.02 -14.57
N SER A 131 -3.00 0.53 -15.53
CA SER A 131 -3.66 -0.25 -16.58
C SER A 131 -2.64 -0.95 -17.47
N GLY A 132 -3.03 -2.06 -18.08
CA GLY A 132 -2.17 -2.85 -18.96
C GLY A 132 -2.70 -4.25 -19.19
N SER A 133 -1.81 -5.20 -19.40
CA SER A 133 -2.17 -6.61 -19.58
C SER A 133 -1.32 -7.47 -18.65
N VAL A 134 -1.95 -8.50 -18.07
CA VAL A 134 -1.28 -9.51 -17.24
C VAL A 134 -1.76 -10.88 -17.70
N GLY A 135 -0.85 -11.65 -18.28
CA GLY A 135 -1.19 -12.88 -19.00
C GLY A 135 -2.16 -12.58 -20.15
N ASN A 136 -3.28 -13.31 -20.20
CA ASN A 136 -4.34 -13.13 -21.20
C ASN A 136 -5.44 -12.16 -20.73
N SER A 137 -5.22 -11.43 -19.64
CA SER A 137 -6.20 -10.52 -19.06
C SER A 137 -5.83 -9.06 -19.31
N SER A 138 -6.85 -8.23 -19.55
CA SER A 138 -6.74 -6.78 -19.55
C SER A 138 -6.98 -6.24 -18.15
N VAL A 139 -6.20 -5.23 -17.76
CA VAL A 139 -6.32 -4.51 -16.49
C VAL A 139 -6.65 -3.06 -16.78
N THR A 140 -7.75 -2.58 -16.21
CA THR A 140 -8.08 -1.15 -16.17
C THR A 140 -7.95 -0.67 -14.74
N VAL A 141 -7.12 0.34 -14.51
CA VAL A 141 -6.97 1.00 -13.20
C VAL A 141 -7.52 2.42 -13.30
N THR A 142 -8.34 2.80 -12.32
CA THR A 142 -8.87 4.16 -12.16
C THR A 142 -8.60 4.69 -10.76
N GLY A 143 -8.81 6.00 -10.57
CA GLY A 143 -8.55 6.68 -9.31
C GLY A 143 -7.16 7.29 -9.24
N ARG A 144 -6.79 7.72 -8.03
CA ARG A 144 -5.48 8.32 -7.72
C ARG A 144 -4.62 7.34 -6.94
N ILE A 145 -3.35 7.29 -7.32
CA ILE A 145 -2.34 6.44 -6.71
C ILE A 145 -1.11 7.31 -6.47
N TRP A 146 -0.62 7.30 -5.23
CA TRP A 146 0.68 7.87 -4.89
C TRP A 146 1.55 6.77 -4.32
N VAL A 147 2.81 6.74 -4.74
CA VAL A 147 3.81 5.83 -4.18
C VAL A 147 4.85 6.67 -3.46
N TYR A 148 5.14 6.31 -2.22
CA TYR A 148 6.08 7.01 -1.37
C TYR A 148 7.21 6.08 -0.98
N ARG A 149 8.44 6.59 -1.10
CA ARG A 149 9.65 5.98 -0.56
C ARG A 149 9.87 6.47 0.88
N PRO A 150 9.79 5.59 1.89
CA PRO A 150 10.06 5.94 3.27
C PRO A 150 11.46 6.52 3.46
N GLN A 151 11.55 7.54 4.31
CA GLN A 151 12.79 8.26 4.61
C GLN A 151 13.16 8.05 6.07
N ALA A 152 14.45 7.94 6.38
CA ALA A 152 14.94 7.84 7.75
C ALA A 152 14.46 9.03 8.59
N LYS A 153 14.20 8.77 9.87
CA LYS A 153 13.91 9.81 10.86
C LYS A 153 15.15 10.61 11.24
#